data_AF-A0A4S4CNC0-F1
#
_entry.id   AF-A0A4S4CNC0-F1
#
_cell.length_a   1.000
_cell.length_b   1.000
_cell.length_c   1.000
_cell.angle_alpha   90.00
_cell.angle_beta   90.00
_cell.angle_gamma   90.00
#
_symmetry.space_group_name_H-M   'P 1'
#
loop_
_entity.id
_entity.type
_entity.pdbx_description
1 polymer ?
#
loop_
_entity_poly.entity_id
_entity_poly.type
_entity_poly.pdbx_seq_one_letter_code
_entity_poly.pdbx_strand_id
1 'polypeptide(L)' 'MPPQVNLRRRNALWQRLRALDPGTPAFEEAVAALIALTGWNRARVLAALGLSESDVPAGPKRP' A
#
# COMPACT_ATOMS: atom_id res chain seq x y z
N MET A 1 -1.61 15.71 18.50
CA MET A 1 -1.02 15.82 17.15
C MET A 1 -2.16 15.89 16.14
N PRO A 2 -2.23 16.90 15.25
CA PRO A 2 -3.46 17.21 14.53
C PRO A 2 -3.71 16.23 13.36
N PRO A 3 -4.98 15.97 13.01
CA PRO A 3 -5.39 15.02 11.96
C PRO A 3 -4.80 15.32 10.55
N GLN A 4 -4.29 16.53 10.36
CA GLN A 4 -3.78 17.05 9.08
C GLN A 4 -2.45 16.41 8.65
N VAL A 5 -1.58 16.07 9.61
CA VAL A 5 -0.28 15.42 9.31
C VAL A 5 -0.49 14.00 8.79
N ASN A 6 -1.48 13.30 9.33
CA ASN A 6 -1.85 11.96 8.91
C ASN A 6 -2.46 11.96 7.50
N LEU A 7 -3.24 12.98 7.15
CA LEU A 7 -3.79 13.15 5.80
C LEU A 7 -2.70 13.35 4.74
N ARG A 8 -1.70 14.21 5.00
CA ARG A 8 -0.58 14.41 4.05
C ARG A 8 0.24 13.14 3.85
N ARG A 9 0.58 12.43 4.93
CA ARG A 9 1.31 11.15 4.85
C ARG A 9 0.53 10.09 4.09
N ARG A 10 -0.76 9.94 4.39
CA ARG A 10 -1.65 9.00 3.70
C ARG A 10 -1.73 9.30 2.21
N ASN A 11 -1.91 10.57 1.83
CA ASN A 11 -1.99 10.95 0.41
C ASN A 11 -0.66 10.71 -0.32
N ALA A 12 0.48 11.01 0.31
CA ALA A 12 1.79 10.72 -0.26
C ALA A 12 2.00 9.20 -0.48
N LEU A 13 1.57 8.36 0.47
CA LEU A 13 1.61 6.90 0.33
C LEU A 13 0.71 6.42 -0.81
N TRP A 14 -0.51 6.95 -0.92
CA TRP A 14 -1.40 6.63 -2.04
C TRP A 14 -0.82 7.02 -3.39
N GLN A 15 -0.15 8.17 -3.47
CA GLN A 15 0.50 8.61 -4.70
C GLN A 15 1.66 7.70 -5.07
N ARG A 16 2.48 7.28 -4.09
CA ARG A 16 3.54 6.28 -4.32
C ARG A 16 2.99 4.95 -4.79
N LEU A 17 1.94 4.43 -4.16
CA LEU A 17 1.32 3.16 -4.55
C LEU A 17 0.82 3.15 -5.99
N ARG A 18 0.29 4.26 -6.49
CA ARG A 18 -0.14 4.38 -7.89
C ARG A 18 1.00 4.58 -8.89
N ALA A 19 2.15 5.04 -8.42
CA ALA A 19 3.34 5.26 -9.26
C ALA A 19 4.26 4.03 -9.31
N LEU A 20 4.12 3.11 -8.37
CA LEU A 20 4.91 1.89 -8.27
C LEU A 20 4.20 0.73 -8.95
N ASP A 21 4.99 -0.17 -9.50
CA ASP A 21 4.46 -1.39 -10.09
C ASP A 21 4.03 -2.37 -8.98
N PRO A 22 2.81 -2.93 -9.03
CA PRO A 22 2.32 -3.83 -8.01
C PRO A 22 3.23 -5.07 -7.85
N GLY A 23 3.51 -5.45 -6.60
CA GLY A 23 4.32 -6.65 -6.30
C GLY A 23 5.83 -6.38 -6.27
N THR A 24 6.25 -5.15 -6.55
CA THR A 24 7.63 -4.72 -6.26
C THR A 24 7.86 -4.57 -4.75
N PRO A 25 9.11 -4.75 -4.26
CA PRO A 25 9.42 -4.53 -2.84
C PRO A 25 9.04 -3.14 -2.35
N ALA A 26 9.27 -2.11 -3.18
CA ALA A 26 8.89 -0.73 -2.87
C ALA A 26 7.37 -0.53 -2.73
N PHE A 27 6.59 -1.27 -3.53
CA PHE A 27 5.13 -1.26 -3.42
C PHE A 27 4.67 -1.88 -2.10
N GLU A 28 5.21 -3.05 -1.74
CA GLU A 28 4.87 -3.73 -0.47
C GLU A 28 5.29 -2.88 0.75
N GLU A 29 6.43 -2.19 0.70
CA GLU A 29 6.83 -1.24 1.75
C GLU A 29 5.84 -0.09 1.90
N ALA A 30 5.36 0.47 0.79
CA ALA A 30 4.36 1.54 0.80
C ALA A 30 3.01 1.04 1.32
N VAL A 31 2.61 -0.20 0.99
CA VAL A 31 1.41 -0.85 1.53
C VAL A 31 1.54 -1.03 3.05
N ALA A 32 2.66 -1.58 3.53
CA ALA A 32 2.91 -1.80 4.96
C ALA A 32 2.89 -0.47 5.75
N ALA A 33 3.49 0.58 5.20
CA ALA A 33 3.45 1.92 5.80
C ALA A 33 2.02 2.50 5.85
N LEU A 34 1.20 2.25 4.83
CA LEU A 34 -0.20 2.69 4.80
C LEU A 34 -1.05 1.90 5.80
N ILE A 35 -0.83 0.60 5.92
CA ILE A 35 -1.45 -0.28 6.92
C ILE A 35 -1.14 0.23 8.33
N ALA A 36 0.15 0.47 8.65
CA ALA A 36 0.55 0.99 9.95
C ALA A 36 -0.06 2.36 10.27
N LEU A 37 -0.28 3.20 9.25
CA LEU A 37 -0.86 4.53 9.43
C LEU A 37 -2.39 4.52 9.58
N THR A 38 -3.09 3.59 8.94
CA THR A 38 -4.57 3.58 8.82
C THR A 38 -5.25 2.44 9.57
N GLY A 39 -4.51 1.42 9.97
CA GLY A 39 -5.03 0.17 10.52
C GLY A 39 -5.74 -0.72 9.50
N TRP A 40 -5.62 -0.44 8.20
CA TRP A 40 -6.23 -1.26 7.15
C TRP A 40 -5.46 -2.56 6.93
N ASN A 41 -6.08 -3.55 6.30
CA ASN A 41 -5.38 -4.75 5.86
C ASN A 41 -4.94 -4.62 4.39
N ARG A 42 -4.00 -5.48 3.96
CA ARG A 42 -3.44 -5.47 2.59
C ARG A 42 -4.53 -5.62 1.53
N ALA A 43 -5.45 -6.57 1.70
CA ALA A 43 -6.58 -6.76 0.78
C ALA A 43 -7.42 -5.48 0.57
N ARG A 44 -7.71 -4.72 1.63
CA ARG A 44 -8.46 -3.45 1.53
C ARG A 44 -7.65 -2.36 0.83
N VAL A 45 -6.34 -2.30 1.04
CA VAL A 45 -5.46 -1.37 0.34
C VAL A 45 -5.41 -1.68 -1.15
N LEU A 46 -5.26 -2.97 -1.51
CA LEU A 46 -5.26 -3.42 -2.91
C LEU A 46 -6.59 -3.16 -3.60
N ALA A 47 -7.71 -3.48 -2.94
CA ALA A 47 -9.05 -3.23 -3.48
C ALA A 47 -9.27 -1.72 -3.75
N ALA A 48 -8.72 -0.83 -2.91
CA ALA A 48 -8.79 0.61 -3.13
C ALA A 48 -7.91 1.10 -4.30
N LEU A 49 -6.94 0.30 -4.76
CA LEU A 49 -6.18 0.52 -5.99
C LEU A 49 -6.86 -0.12 -7.22
N GLY A 50 -7.98 -0.84 -7.02
CA GLY A 50 -8.60 -1.64 -8.07
C GLY A 50 -7.86 -2.95 -8.37
N LEU A 51 -7.00 -3.39 -7.45
CA LEU A 51 -6.19 -4.61 -7.58
C LEU A 51 -6.74 -5.72 -6.69
N SER A 52 -6.63 -6.96 -7.13
CA SER A 52 -6.85 -8.13 -6.28
C SER A 52 -5.52 -8.72 -5.79
N GLU A 53 -5.57 -9.54 -4.73
CA GLU A 53 -4.40 -10.31 -4.27
C GLU A 53 -3.90 -11.30 -5.33
N SER A 54 -4.75 -11.65 -6.30
CA SER A 54 -4.37 -12.50 -7.43
C SER A 54 -3.58 -11.75 -8.50
N ASP A 55 -3.81 -10.44 -8.64
CA ASP A 55 -3.09 -9.59 -9.60
C ASP A 55 -1.71 -9.16 -9.09
N VAL A 56 -1.56 -9.12 -7.75
CA VAL A 56 -0.32 -8.70 -7.09
C VAL A 56 0.26 -9.90 -6.35
N PRO A 57 1.07 -10.73 -7.04
CA PRO A 57 1.74 -11.84 -6.39
C PRO A 57 2.52 -11.27 -5.20
N ALA A 58 2.18 -11.71 -3.98
CA ALA A 58 3.01 -11.43 -2.82
C ALA A 58 4.43 -11.83 -3.23
N GLY A 59 5.38 -10.90 -3.07
CA GLY A 59 6.72 -10.96 -3.64
C GLY A 59 7.39 -12.34 -3.55
N PRO A 60 8.42 -12.58 -4.37
CA PRO A 60 8.80 -13.89 -4.88
C PRO A 60 8.69 -14.97 -3.80
N LYS A 61 7.84 -15.98 -4.04
CA LYS A 61 7.91 -17.24 -3.32
C LYS A 61 9.37 -17.69 -3.37
N ARG A 62 10.11 -17.47 -2.29
CA ARG A 62 11.41 -18.12 -2.13
C ARG A 62 11.13 -19.62 -2.13
N PRO A 63 11.81 -20.39 -2.99
CA PRO A 63 11.63 -21.84 -3.09
C PRO A 63 11.94 -22.55 -1.77
#